data_AF-A0A931VD92-F1
#
_entry.id   AF-A0A931VD92-F1
#
_cell.length_a   1.000
_cell.length_b   1.000
_cell.length_c   1.000
_cell.angle_alpha   90.00
_cell.angle_beta   90.00
_cell.angle_gamma   90.00
#
_symmetry.space_group_name_H-M   'P 1'
#
loop_
_entity.id
_entity.type
_entity.pdbx_description
1 polymer ?
#
loop_
_entity_poly.entity_id
_entity_poly.type
_entity_poly.pdbx_seq_one_letter_code
_entity_poly.pdbx_strand_id
1 'polypeptide(L)'
;MVAEFLLSYGKYSPELWDVLNRYKVETLEELKKKQRGKLSALPKLHSLFSDIEMPLIRVLWEMEREGILLDSDCLKKVGHGLDAAIMSVADEIKKEVGFDINLNSSVQIGNFLAEKVGVPLTRTKTGRFATNENEIAQYAEQFPIIKQLLTYRELSKLRSTYVDSLITKVDRMGRVHTTYHQVAVNTGRLASSNPNMQNIPVTSEFGLKIKSCFVAGPQKKLLSFDYSQQELRILAHLTGEEKLIEAFRAGRDVHRTTASQLFKVDYMDVTKEQRIIAKTINFGIIYGMSSFGMSQGLHIPVEEAHMFIDTFYQTYPKIKTYFDNYINRGKIDGFVETLLGRRRYVFEYPGQKFIDNNMRRVLLNFPIQGSAADLMKKAMVQIYYDLLQKNHSIKLLLQIHDDLVFEVQDDKEKITSIIDQIKEIMCNIYPLAVPVEVDVKIGKNWGDMEKIL
;
A
#
# COMPACT_ATOMS: atom_id res chain seq x y z
N MET A 1 3.07 24.00 5.23
CA MET A 1 2.96 22.58 5.61
C MET A 1 3.65 21.64 4.63
N VAL A 2 3.37 21.65 3.32
CA VAL A 2 4.08 20.79 2.34
C VAL A 2 5.60 20.99 2.36
N ALA A 3 6.06 22.24 2.28
CA ALA A 3 7.49 22.57 2.40
C ALA A 3 8.06 22.09 3.74
N GLU A 4 7.28 22.17 4.81
CA GLU A 4 7.74 21.70 6.13
C GLU A 4 7.95 20.20 6.16
N PHE A 5 6.98 19.43 5.66
CA PHE A 5 7.05 17.97 5.61
C PHE A 5 8.28 17.49 4.83
N LEU A 6 8.63 18.19 3.74
CA LEU A 6 9.82 17.91 2.95
C LEU A 6 11.11 18.31 3.69
N LEU A 7 11.16 19.49 4.30
CA LEU A 7 12.34 20.00 5.01
C LEU A 7 12.61 19.30 6.34
N SER A 8 11.58 18.73 6.97
CA SER A 8 11.67 17.95 8.21
C SER A 8 11.92 16.45 7.98
N TYR A 9 12.11 16.06 6.71
CA TYR A 9 12.34 14.68 6.25
C TYR A 9 11.27 13.72 6.76
N GLY A 10 10.01 14.13 6.62
CA GLY A 10 8.83 13.34 6.99
C GLY A 10 8.41 13.47 8.46
N LYS A 11 9.10 14.27 9.29
CA LYS A 11 8.59 14.57 10.64
C LYS A 11 7.38 15.51 10.52
N TYR A 12 6.18 14.93 10.52
CA TYR A 12 4.95 15.70 10.51
C TYR A 12 4.77 16.43 11.84
N SER A 13 4.46 17.73 11.75
CA SER A 13 3.96 18.50 12.88
C SER A 13 2.59 19.03 12.48
N PRO A 14 1.50 18.56 13.11
CA PRO A 14 0.15 18.92 12.72
C PRO A 14 -0.13 20.40 12.96
N GLU A 15 0.44 20.95 14.03
CA GLU A 15 0.13 22.30 14.48
C GLU A 15 0.98 23.33 13.75
N LEU A 16 0.31 24.29 13.10
CA LEU A 16 0.98 25.42 12.45
C LEU A 16 1.85 26.20 13.45
N TRP A 17 1.40 26.33 14.70
CA TRP A 17 2.13 27.05 15.75
C TRP A 17 3.49 26.40 16.06
N ASP A 18 3.58 25.06 16.08
CA ASP A 18 4.86 24.36 16.25
C ASP A 18 5.82 24.65 15.10
N VAL A 19 5.29 24.77 13.88
CA VAL A 19 6.09 25.11 12.69
C VAL A 19 6.57 26.56 12.77
N LEU A 20 5.71 27.51 13.13
CA LEU A 20 6.09 28.91 13.32
C LEU A 20 7.20 29.05 14.38
N ASN A 21 7.04 28.39 15.53
CA ASN A 21 8.01 28.36 16.63
C ASN A 21 9.37 27.78 16.18
N ARG A 22 9.35 26.64 15.46
CA ARG A 22 10.58 26.01 14.93
C ARG A 22 11.36 26.94 14.01
N TYR A 23 10.66 27.76 13.23
CA TYR A 23 11.28 28.71 12.31
C TYR A 23 11.57 30.06 12.95
N LYS A 24 11.14 30.29 14.20
CA LYS A 24 11.25 31.56 14.91
C LYS A 24 10.67 32.70 14.07
N VAL A 25 9.39 32.58 13.74
CA VAL A 25 8.62 33.55 12.93
C VAL A 25 7.21 33.66 13.50
N GLU A 26 6.58 34.81 13.31
CA GLU A 26 5.22 35.06 13.81
C GLU A 26 4.18 35.06 12.70
N THR A 27 4.62 35.23 11.44
CA THR A 27 3.72 35.32 10.28
C THR A 27 3.94 34.22 9.25
N LEU A 28 2.91 33.92 8.47
CA LEU A 28 2.98 32.98 7.36
C LEU A 28 3.92 33.45 6.23
N GLU A 29 4.01 34.76 6.01
CA GLU A 29 4.87 35.32 4.95
C GLU A 29 6.36 35.14 5.31
N GLU A 30 6.73 35.38 6.57
CA GLU A 30 8.07 35.10 7.07
C GLU A 30 8.41 33.61 7.01
N LEU A 31 7.46 32.74 7.40
CA LEU A 31 7.62 31.29 7.31
C LEU A 31 7.89 30.86 5.87
N LYS A 32 7.07 31.33 4.93
CA LYS A 32 7.19 31.05 3.49
C LYS A 32 8.53 31.51 2.94
N LYS A 33 8.99 32.72 3.29
CA LYS A 33 10.30 33.25 2.88
C LYS A 33 11.44 32.36 3.39
N LYS A 34 11.44 31.98 4.68
CA LYS A 34 12.45 31.09 5.26
C LYS A 34 12.43 29.69 4.63
N GLN A 35 11.26 29.09 4.44
CA GLN A 35 11.13 27.77 3.81
C GLN A 35 11.59 27.78 2.35
N ARG A 36 11.27 28.81 1.57
CA ARG A 36 11.78 28.98 0.20
C ARG A 36 13.30 29.09 0.16
N GLY A 37 13.91 29.84 1.07
CA GLY A 37 15.37 29.92 1.19
C GLY A 37 16.01 28.56 1.46
N LYS A 38 15.44 27.78 2.39
CA LYS A 38 15.91 26.41 2.69
C LYS A 38 15.73 25.46 1.52
N LEU A 39 14.58 25.51 0.83
CA LEU A 39 14.32 24.67 -0.35
C LEU A 39 15.30 25.00 -1.48
N SER A 40 15.56 26.29 -1.74
CA SER A 40 16.46 26.72 -2.81
C SER A 40 17.90 26.21 -2.64
N ALA A 41 18.33 25.98 -1.39
CA ALA A 41 19.62 25.36 -1.07
C ALA A 41 19.64 23.84 -1.31
N LEU A 42 18.51 23.22 -1.62
CA LEU A 42 18.32 21.78 -1.82
C LEU A 42 17.64 21.51 -3.17
N PRO A 43 18.37 21.57 -4.30
CA PRO A 43 17.77 21.55 -5.65
C PRO A 43 16.81 20.39 -5.91
N LYS A 44 17.18 19.15 -5.54
CA LYS A 44 16.30 17.98 -5.71
C LYS A 44 14.98 18.13 -4.94
N LEU A 45 15.06 18.58 -3.68
CA LEU A 45 13.89 18.76 -2.83
C LEU A 45 13.03 19.94 -3.30
N HIS A 46 13.66 20.96 -3.86
CA HIS A 46 12.96 22.08 -4.49
C HIS A 46 12.18 21.64 -5.74
N SER A 47 12.77 20.82 -6.61
CA SER A 47 12.06 20.22 -7.75
C SER A 47 10.90 19.34 -7.28
N LEU A 48 11.12 18.47 -6.29
CA LEU A 48 10.04 17.65 -5.71
C LEU A 48 8.89 18.52 -5.16
N PHE A 49 9.21 19.63 -4.49
CA PHE A 49 8.23 20.58 -3.99
C PHE A 49 7.45 21.27 -5.12
N SER A 50 8.16 21.85 -6.09
CA SER A 50 7.59 22.72 -7.11
C SER A 50 6.90 21.96 -8.24
N ASP A 51 7.47 20.81 -8.63
CA ASP A 51 7.05 20.08 -9.83
C ASP A 51 6.06 18.95 -9.50
N ILE A 52 6.03 18.49 -8.25
CA ILE A 52 5.17 17.37 -7.83
C ILE A 52 4.23 17.78 -6.70
N GLU A 53 4.75 18.13 -5.51
CA GLU A 53 3.88 18.26 -4.34
C GLU A 53 2.96 19.48 -4.42
N MET A 54 3.42 20.63 -4.90
CA MET A 54 2.54 21.80 -5.02
C MET A 54 1.45 21.63 -6.10
N PRO A 55 1.75 21.17 -7.33
CA PRO A 55 0.72 20.90 -8.34
C PRO A 55 -0.27 19.80 -7.92
N LEU A 56 0.19 18.79 -7.17
CA LEU A 56 -0.65 17.69 -6.69
C LEU A 56 -1.82 18.15 -5.83
N ILE A 57 -1.69 19.27 -5.10
CA ILE A 57 -2.79 19.84 -4.30
C ILE A 57 -4.04 20.03 -5.15
N ARG A 58 -3.90 20.54 -6.38
CA ARG A 58 -5.05 20.76 -7.27
C ARG A 58 -5.68 19.44 -7.71
N VAL A 59 -4.85 18.44 -7.99
CA VAL A 59 -5.31 17.10 -8.38
C VAL A 59 -6.12 16.46 -7.26
N LEU A 60 -5.59 16.49 -6.03
CA LEU A 60 -6.29 15.94 -4.86
C LEU A 60 -7.60 16.67 -4.60
N TRP A 61 -7.62 18.01 -4.66
CA TRP A 61 -8.84 18.78 -4.47
C TRP A 61 -9.94 18.40 -5.47
N GLU A 62 -9.58 18.18 -6.74
CA GLU A 62 -10.53 17.71 -7.76
C GLU A 62 -11.05 16.29 -7.47
N MET A 63 -10.16 15.37 -7.07
CA MET A 63 -10.53 14.00 -6.71
C MET A 63 -11.48 13.95 -5.50
N GLU A 64 -11.13 14.67 -4.43
CA GLU A 64 -11.95 14.74 -3.21
C GLU A 64 -13.33 15.34 -3.50
N ARG A 65 -13.40 16.38 -4.32
CA ARG A 65 -14.65 17.01 -4.72
C ARG A 65 -15.51 16.11 -5.59
N GLU A 66 -14.90 15.34 -6.49
CA GLU A 66 -15.63 14.44 -7.37
C GLU A 66 -16.18 13.24 -6.59
N GLY A 67 -15.36 12.55 -5.79
CA GLY A 67 -15.77 11.33 -5.07
C GLY A 67 -16.11 10.16 -6.01
N ILE A 68 -16.63 9.06 -5.48
CA ILE A 68 -17.07 7.87 -6.26
C ILE A 68 -18.52 7.50 -5.94
N LEU A 69 -19.31 7.10 -6.94
CA LEU A 69 -20.71 6.73 -6.73
C LEU A 69 -20.82 5.38 -5.99
N LEU A 70 -21.70 5.33 -4.99
CA LEU A 70 -21.97 4.12 -4.21
C LEU A 70 -23.44 3.73 -4.36
N ASP A 71 -23.68 2.51 -4.85
CA ASP A 71 -25.00 1.89 -4.82
C ASP A 71 -25.35 1.49 -3.38
N SER A 72 -26.12 2.34 -2.73
CA SER A 72 -26.52 2.18 -1.33
C SER A 72 -27.47 1.00 -1.12
N ASP A 73 -28.27 0.65 -2.12
CA ASP A 73 -29.21 -0.47 -2.03
C ASP A 73 -28.48 -1.80 -2.25
N CYS A 74 -27.51 -1.85 -3.16
CA CYS A 74 -26.53 -2.92 -3.24
C CYS A 74 -25.85 -3.14 -1.88
N LEU A 75 -25.31 -2.07 -1.28
CA LEU A 75 -24.54 -2.17 -0.05
C LEU A 75 -25.39 -2.66 1.14
N LYS A 76 -26.66 -2.23 1.24
CA LYS A 76 -27.61 -2.73 2.24
C LYS A 76 -27.91 -4.23 2.06
N LYS A 77 -28.09 -4.69 0.82
CA LYS A 77 -28.29 -6.13 0.55
C LYS A 77 -27.08 -6.96 0.97
N VAL A 78 -25.87 -6.46 0.71
CA VAL A 78 -24.63 -7.09 1.18
C VAL A 78 -24.58 -7.11 2.71
N GLY A 79 -25.02 -6.02 3.37
CA GLY A 79 -25.18 -5.93 4.81
C GLY A 79 -26.07 -7.01 5.40
N HIS A 80 -27.26 -7.26 4.82
CA HIS A 80 -28.16 -8.32 5.29
C HIS A 80 -27.54 -9.72 5.12
N GLY A 81 -26.80 -9.96 4.03
CA GLY A 81 -26.07 -11.21 3.85
C GLY A 81 -24.97 -11.41 4.90
N LEU A 82 -24.25 -10.35 5.24
CA LEU A 82 -23.27 -10.34 6.33
C LEU A 82 -23.93 -10.62 7.68
N ASP A 83 -25.07 -10.01 7.98
CA ASP A 83 -25.79 -10.23 9.24
C ASP A 83 -26.16 -11.71 9.42
N ALA A 84 -26.68 -12.35 8.37
CA ALA A 84 -26.99 -13.78 8.40
C ALA A 84 -25.74 -14.66 8.59
N ALA A 85 -24.63 -14.35 7.89
CA ALA A 85 -23.38 -15.10 8.01
C ALA A 85 -22.74 -14.94 9.41
N ILE A 86 -22.76 -13.72 9.96
CA ILE A 86 -22.28 -13.43 11.31
C ILE A 86 -23.07 -14.21 12.35
N MET A 87 -24.41 -14.25 12.22
CA MET A 87 -25.27 -15.02 13.12
C MET A 87 -24.96 -16.52 13.07
N SER A 88 -24.83 -17.10 11.87
CA SER A 88 -24.51 -18.52 11.71
C SER A 88 -23.19 -18.89 12.40
N VAL A 89 -22.11 -18.15 12.10
CA VAL A 89 -20.79 -18.41 12.68
C VAL A 89 -20.79 -18.16 14.20
N ALA A 90 -21.49 -17.13 14.67
CA ALA A 90 -21.61 -16.86 16.11
C ALA A 90 -22.33 -18.00 16.85
N ASP A 91 -23.40 -18.54 16.28
CA ASP A 91 -24.16 -19.64 16.87
C ASP A 91 -23.35 -20.93 16.89
N GLU A 92 -22.57 -21.21 15.84
CA GLU A 92 -21.63 -22.34 15.79
C GLU A 92 -20.57 -22.23 16.89
N ILE A 93 -19.90 -21.08 16.99
CA ILE A 93 -18.89 -20.82 18.02
C ILE A 93 -19.50 -20.97 19.40
N LYS A 94 -20.66 -20.38 19.68
CA LYS A 94 -21.31 -20.45 20.99
C LYS A 94 -21.72 -21.88 21.36
N LYS A 95 -22.19 -22.67 20.41
CA LYS A 95 -22.50 -24.09 20.62
C LYS A 95 -21.25 -24.90 20.96
N GLU A 96 -20.14 -24.65 20.28
CA GLU A 96 -18.86 -25.31 20.54
C GLU A 96 -18.26 -24.91 21.90
N VAL A 97 -18.38 -23.63 22.26
CA VAL A 97 -17.87 -23.07 23.53
C VAL A 97 -18.69 -23.57 24.74
N GLY A 98 -20.00 -23.73 24.60
CA GLY A 98 -20.88 -24.29 25.63
C GLY A 98 -21.21 -23.35 26.80
N PHE A 99 -20.82 -22.07 26.73
CA PHE A 99 -21.18 -21.02 27.68
C PHE A 99 -21.31 -19.65 26.99
N ASP A 100 -21.95 -18.68 27.65
CA ASP A 100 -22.14 -17.35 27.06
C ASP A 100 -20.81 -16.57 27.00
N ILE A 101 -20.42 -16.18 25.79
CA ILE A 101 -19.18 -15.45 25.52
C ILE A 101 -19.46 -14.31 24.54
N ASN A 102 -18.94 -13.13 24.85
CA ASN A 102 -18.98 -11.99 23.95
C ASN A 102 -17.83 -12.10 22.94
N LEU A 103 -18.15 -12.50 21.71
CA LEU A 103 -17.19 -12.69 20.61
C LEU A 103 -16.50 -11.39 20.16
N ASN A 104 -17.08 -10.23 20.49
CA ASN A 104 -16.48 -8.91 20.24
C ASN A 104 -15.50 -8.50 21.35
N SER A 105 -15.49 -9.18 22.50
CA SER A 105 -14.59 -8.87 23.61
C SER A 105 -13.25 -9.59 23.44
N SER A 106 -12.22 -8.85 23.04
CA SER A 106 -10.86 -9.38 22.91
C SER A 106 -10.31 -9.97 24.22
N VAL A 107 -10.81 -9.49 25.36
CA VAL A 107 -10.43 -9.97 26.70
C VAL A 107 -11.08 -11.33 26.98
N GLN A 108 -12.38 -11.47 26.74
CA GLN A 108 -13.07 -12.73 26.97
C GLN A 108 -12.56 -13.81 26.02
N ILE A 109 -12.37 -13.49 24.74
CA ILE A 109 -11.77 -14.41 23.76
C ILE A 109 -10.35 -14.81 24.19
N GLY A 110 -9.53 -13.85 24.64
CA GLY A 110 -8.14 -14.13 25.05
C GLY A 110 -8.07 -15.09 26.23
N ASN A 111 -8.90 -14.86 27.26
CA ASN A 111 -8.97 -15.74 28.42
C ASN A 111 -9.53 -17.12 28.03
N PHE A 112 -10.57 -17.18 27.20
CA PHE A 112 -11.12 -18.44 26.72
C PHE A 112 -10.06 -19.27 25.97
N LEU A 113 -9.38 -18.67 24.98
CA LEU A 113 -8.37 -19.36 24.20
C LEU A 113 -7.21 -19.83 25.07
N ALA A 114 -6.69 -18.98 25.97
CA ALA A 114 -5.54 -19.34 26.78
C ALA A 114 -5.87 -20.33 27.92
N GLU A 115 -6.96 -20.10 28.65
CA GLU A 115 -7.26 -20.82 29.90
C GLU A 115 -8.14 -22.06 29.68
N LYS A 116 -9.05 -22.02 28.70
CA LYS A 116 -9.98 -23.13 28.43
C LYS A 116 -9.51 -24.01 27.27
N VAL A 117 -9.07 -23.40 26.18
CA VAL A 117 -8.60 -24.12 25.00
C VAL A 117 -7.11 -24.52 25.12
N GLY A 118 -6.32 -23.76 25.90
CA GLY A 118 -4.90 -24.03 26.11
C GLY A 118 -3.99 -23.47 25.02
N VAL A 119 -4.44 -22.46 24.28
CA VAL A 119 -3.65 -21.79 23.24
C VAL A 119 -2.54 -20.95 23.91
N PRO A 120 -1.25 -21.12 23.52
CA PRO A 120 -0.13 -20.47 24.18
C PRO A 120 0.04 -19.01 23.73
N LEU A 121 -0.96 -18.16 24.01
CA LEU A 121 -0.97 -16.76 23.61
C LEU A 121 0.04 -15.91 24.39
N THR A 122 0.70 -14.99 23.69
CA THR A 122 1.56 -13.98 24.31
C THR A 122 0.73 -12.94 25.06
N ARG A 123 1.38 -12.23 26.00
CA ARG A 123 0.75 -11.10 26.71
C ARG A 123 1.17 -9.77 26.11
N THR A 124 0.21 -8.89 25.94
CA THR A 124 0.41 -7.49 25.55
C THR A 124 1.11 -6.69 26.65
N LYS A 125 1.58 -5.48 26.33
CA LYS A 125 2.17 -4.54 27.31
C LYS A 125 1.25 -4.23 28.50
N THR A 126 -0.06 -4.36 28.33
CA THR A 126 -1.07 -4.16 29.39
C THR A 126 -1.41 -5.44 30.15
N GLY A 127 -0.67 -6.53 29.93
CA GLY A 127 -0.83 -7.82 30.63
C GLY A 127 -1.95 -8.71 30.10
N ARG A 128 -2.77 -8.24 29.15
CA ARG A 128 -3.87 -9.02 28.52
C ARG A 128 -3.32 -9.99 27.48
N PHE A 129 -3.98 -11.15 27.31
CA PHE A 129 -3.66 -12.06 26.21
C PHE A 129 -3.84 -11.35 24.86
N ALA A 130 -2.83 -11.44 24.00
CA ALA A 130 -2.88 -10.90 22.67
C ALA A 130 -3.82 -11.76 21.82
N THR A 131 -4.81 -11.12 21.22
CA THR A 131 -5.73 -11.78 20.28
C THR A 131 -5.81 -11.02 18.97
N ASN A 132 -4.74 -10.34 18.55
CA ASN A 132 -4.70 -9.78 17.21
C ASN A 132 -4.66 -10.91 16.16
N GLU A 133 -5.05 -10.60 14.93
CA GLU A 133 -5.17 -11.59 13.85
C GLU A 133 -3.90 -12.42 13.66
N ASN A 134 -2.73 -11.76 13.57
CA ASN A 134 -1.45 -12.44 13.41
C ASN A 134 -1.13 -13.39 14.57
N GLU A 135 -1.43 -12.97 15.81
CA GLU A 135 -1.16 -13.77 17.00
C GLU A 135 -1.98 -15.05 17.04
N ILE A 136 -3.27 -15.00 16.71
CA ILE A 136 -4.11 -16.21 16.78
C ILE A 136 -4.01 -17.05 15.51
N ALA A 137 -3.80 -16.44 14.34
CA ALA A 137 -3.75 -17.14 13.06
C ALA A 137 -2.66 -18.21 12.98
N GLN A 138 -1.53 -18.01 13.65
CA GLN A 138 -0.46 -19.02 13.71
C GLN A 138 -0.90 -20.35 14.36
N TYR A 139 -1.97 -20.32 15.16
CA TYR A 139 -2.52 -21.47 15.86
C TYR A 139 -3.75 -22.07 15.17
N ALA A 140 -4.19 -21.50 14.03
CA ALA A 140 -5.44 -21.87 13.38
C ALA A 140 -5.47 -23.34 12.91
N GLU A 141 -4.33 -23.92 12.54
CA GLU A 141 -4.24 -25.34 12.16
C GLU A 141 -4.36 -26.30 13.36
N GLN A 142 -3.91 -25.86 14.53
CA GLN A 142 -3.94 -26.67 15.75
C GLN A 142 -5.29 -26.58 16.46
N PHE A 143 -5.98 -25.44 16.34
CA PHE A 143 -7.22 -25.16 17.07
C PHE A 143 -8.31 -24.68 16.10
N PRO A 144 -9.23 -25.57 15.67
CA PRO A 144 -10.28 -25.24 14.69
C PRO A 144 -11.16 -24.04 15.07
N ILE A 145 -11.46 -23.85 16.35
CA ILE A 145 -12.22 -22.70 16.87
C ILE A 145 -11.59 -21.35 16.48
N ILE A 146 -10.28 -21.28 16.29
CA ILE A 146 -9.58 -20.07 15.86
C ILE A 146 -9.96 -19.70 14.42
N LYS A 147 -10.08 -20.69 13.51
CA LYS A 147 -10.52 -20.44 12.12
C LYS A 147 -11.91 -19.82 12.09
N GLN A 148 -12.83 -20.32 12.93
CA GLN A 148 -14.18 -19.76 13.07
C GLN A 148 -14.14 -18.33 13.65
N LEU A 149 -13.36 -18.09 14.71
CA LEU A 149 -13.21 -16.76 15.31
C LEU A 149 -12.61 -15.72 14.34
N LEU A 150 -11.63 -16.12 13.53
CA LEU A 150 -11.06 -15.27 12.48
C LEU A 150 -12.12 -14.92 11.44
N THR A 151 -12.90 -15.91 10.99
CA THR A 151 -14.03 -15.71 10.07
C THR A 151 -15.06 -14.74 10.65
N TYR A 152 -15.48 -14.95 11.90
CA TYR A 152 -16.41 -14.07 12.61
C TYR A 152 -15.91 -12.62 12.66
N ARG A 153 -14.64 -12.42 13.00
CA ARG A 153 -14.03 -11.09 13.08
C ARG A 153 -13.90 -10.41 11.72
N GLU A 154 -13.56 -11.16 10.68
CA GLU A 154 -13.54 -10.65 9.31
C GLU A 154 -14.93 -10.13 8.92
N LEU A 155 -15.97 -10.98 9.04
CA LEU A 155 -17.34 -10.63 8.70
C LEU A 155 -17.84 -9.42 9.51
N SER A 156 -17.57 -9.41 10.81
CA SER A 156 -17.97 -8.31 11.71
C SER A 156 -17.26 -7.00 11.35
N LYS A 157 -16.00 -7.06 10.92
CA LYS A 157 -15.25 -5.90 10.40
C LYS A 157 -15.82 -5.43 9.07
N LEU A 158 -16.13 -6.34 8.14
CA LEU A 158 -16.80 -6.02 6.87
C LEU A 158 -18.12 -5.26 7.10
N ARG A 159 -18.92 -5.75 8.05
CA ARG A 159 -20.21 -5.15 8.41
C ARG A 159 -20.06 -3.76 9.03
N SER A 160 -19.26 -3.63 10.09
CA SER A 160 -19.14 -2.38 10.85
C SER A 160 -18.29 -1.32 10.13
N THR A 161 -17.10 -1.70 9.65
CA THR A 161 -16.11 -0.75 9.13
C THR A 161 -16.45 -0.27 7.72
N TYR A 162 -17.10 -1.12 6.92
CA TYR A 162 -17.39 -0.80 5.53
C TYR A 162 -18.88 -0.58 5.32
N VAL A 163 -19.77 -1.55 5.60
CA VAL A 163 -21.20 -1.37 5.32
C VAL A 163 -21.79 -0.20 6.13
N ASP A 164 -21.74 -0.26 7.46
CA ASP A 164 -22.36 0.78 8.31
C ASP A 164 -21.70 2.15 8.10
N SER A 165 -20.36 2.17 8.12
CA SER A 165 -19.60 3.40 7.96
C SER A 165 -19.86 4.06 6.60
N LEU A 166 -19.75 3.33 5.49
CA LEU A 166 -19.89 3.91 4.14
C LEU A 166 -21.29 4.47 3.89
N ILE A 167 -22.34 3.80 4.36
CA ILE A 167 -23.73 4.29 4.24
C ILE A 167 -23.87 5.68 4.84
N THR A 168 -23.21 5.96 5.98
CA THR A 168 -23.26 7.29 6.62
C THR A 168 -22.41 8.35 5.93
N LYS A 169 -21.59 7.98 4.93
CA LYS A 169 -20.65 8.86 4.22
C LYS A 169 -21.11 9.20 2.81
N VAL A 170 -22.28 8.75 2.41
CA VAL A 170 -22.87 9.05 1.10
C VAL A 170 -23.44 10.47 1.10
N ASP A 171 -23.09 11.25 0.09
CA ASP A 171 -23.64 12.58 -0.11
C ASP A 171 -25.05 12.54 -0.76
N ARG A 172 -25.65 13.71 -0.98
CA ARG A 172 -26.98 13.82 -1.61
C ARG A 172 -27.04 13.30 -3.06
N MET A 173 -25.89 13.16 -3.73
CA MET A 173 -25.77 12.66 -5.10
C MET A 173 -25.39 11.17 -5.14
N GLY A 174 -25.32 10.50 -3.99
CA GLY A 174 -24.95 9.09 -3.90
C GLY A 174 -23.44 8.84 -3.87
N ARG A 175 -22.61 9.89 -3.73
CA ARG A 175 -21.15 9.79 -3.85
C ARG A 175 -20.48 9.76 -2.48
N VAL A 176 -19.38 9.01 -2.42
CA VAL A 176 -18.50 8.93 -1.26
C VAL A 176 -17.24 9.74 -1.55
N HIS A 177 -16.92 10.66 -0.64
CA HIS A 177 -15.79 11.55 -0.74
C HIS A 177 -14.75 11.18 0.30
N THR A 178 -13.57 10.73 -0.15
CA THR A 178 -12.43 10.47 0.74
C THR A 178 -11.60 11.74 0.91
N THR A 179 -10.87 11.85 2.02
CA THR A 179 -9.86 12.88 2.23
C THR A 179 -8.47 12.29 2.05
N TYR A 180 -7.67 12.87 1.16
CA TYR A 180 -6.30 12.50 0.89
C TYR A 180 -5.30 13.34 1.69
N HIS A 181 -4.53 12.67 2.53
CA HIS A 181 -3.47 13.28 3.33
C HIS A 181 -2.15 13.26 2.58
N GLN A 182 -1.76 14.41 2.05
CA GLN A 182 -0.52 14.55 1.29
C GLN A 182 0.76 14.49 2.16
N VAL A 183 0.66 14.92 3.43
CA VAL A 183 1.79 15.10 4.36
C VAL A 183 1.70 14.21 5.60
N ALA A 184 1.14 13.01 5.48
CA ALA A 184 0.91 12.11 6.63
C ALA A 184 1.87 10.91 6.71
N VAL A 185 2.38 10.40 5.57
CA VAL A 185 3.15 9.15 5.55
C VAL A 185 4.60 9.42 5.22
N ASN A 186 5.53 9.00 6.10
CA ASN A 186 6.96 9.30 5.98
C ASN A 186 7.63 8.75 4.72
N THR A 187 6.98 7.83 3.99
CA THR A 187 7.46 7.35 2.69
C THR A 187 7.09 8.27 1.54
N GLY A 188 6.24 9.27 1.76
CA GLY A 188 5.72 10.15 0.71
C GLY A 188 4.45 9.63 0.02
N ARG A 189 3.97 8.44 0.39
CA ARG A 189 2.66 7.93 -0.04
C ARG A 189 1.53 8.85 0.43
N LEU A 190 0.46 8.88 -0.35
CA LEU A 190 -0.81 9.43 0.11
C LEU A 190 -1.45 8.45 1.09
N ALA A 191 -2.12 8.97 2.12
CA ALA A 191 -3.06 8.22 2.94
C ALA A 191 -4.48 8.73 2.68
N SER A 192 -5.48 7.87 2.84
CA SER A 192 -6.89 8.26 2.71
C SER A 192 -7.67 8.02 3.99
N SER A 193 -8.68 8.85 4.26
CA SER A 193 -9.53 8.75 5.45
C SER A 193 -10.92 9.34 5.20
N ASN A 194 -11.87 9.04 6.09
CA ASN A 194 -13.21 9.61 6.09
C ASN A 194 -14.02 9.49 4.77
N PRO A 195 -14.15 8.29 4.17
CA PRO A 195 -13.63 6.98 4.59
C PRO A 195 -12.28 6.65 3.95
N ASN A 196 -11.55 5.67 4.48
CA ASN A 196 -10.31 5.21 3.86
C ASN A 196 -10.63 4.33 2.64
N MET A 197 -10.46 4.90 1.44
CA MET A 197 -10.75 4.25 0.17
C MET A 197 -9.59 3.41 -0.37
N GLN A 198 -8.40 3.50 0.23
CA GLN A 198 -7.25 2.68 -0.15
C GLN A 198 -7.32 1.26 0.42
N ASN A 199 -8.16 1.04 1.44
CA ASN A 199 -8.28 -0.25 2.14
C ASN A 199 -9.62 -0.97 1.89
N ILE A 200 -10.34 -0.64 0.80
CA ILE A 200 -11.58 -1.36 0.47
C ILE A 200 -11.25 -2.84 0.22
N PRO A 201 -11.96 -3.78 0.86
CA PRO A 201 -11.63 -5.20 0.85
C PRO A 201 -11.78 -5.82 -0.55
N VAL A 202 -10.90 -6.76 -0.88
CA VAL A 202 -10.84 -7.41 -2.21
C VAL A 202 -10.65 -8.93 -2.18
N THR A 203 -10.43 -9.54 -1.01
CA THR A 203 -10.00 -10.93 -0.90
C THR A 203 -11.14 -11.91 -0.62
N SER A 204 -12.09 -11.54 0.24
CA SER A 204 -13.25 -12.38 0.55
C SER A 204 -14.44 -12.07 -0.35
N GLU A 205 -15.34 -13.04 -0.50
CA GLU A 205 -16.55 -12.92 -1.32
C GLU A 205 -17.38 -11.68 -0.93
N PHE A 206 -17.60 -11.46 0.37
CA PHE A 206 -18.27 -10.26 0.87
C PHE A 206 -17.45 -9.00 0.63
N GLY A 207 -16.12 -9.06 0.73
CA GLY A 207 -15.24 -7.97 0.38
C GLY A 207 -15.40 -7.52 -1.07
N LEU A 208 -15.35 -8.47 -2.03
CA LEU A 208 -15.63 -8.19 -3.44
C LEU A 208 -17.03 -7.61 -3.62
N LYS A 209 -18.06 -8.19 -3.00
CA LYS A 209 -19.43 -7.68 -3.08
C LYS A 209 -19.56 -6.23 -2.60
N ILE A 210 -18.88 -5.86 -1.51
CA ILE A 210 -18.80 -4.46 -1.05
C ILE A 210 -18.14 -3.59 -2.11
N LYS A 211 -17.00 -4.04 -2.67
CA LYS A 211 -16.29 -3.30 -3.71
C LYS A 211 -17.12 -3.13 -4.99
N SER A 212 -17.92 -4.12 -5.37
CA SER A 212 -18.82 -4.07 -6.53
C SER A 212 -20.00 -3.11 -6.34
N CYS A 213 -20.30 -2.65 -5.12
CA CYS A 213 -21.28 -1.59 -4.91
C CYS A 213 -20.74 -0.19 -5.25
N PHE A 214 -19.43 0.00 -5.46
CA PHE A 214 -18.89 1.23 -6.01
C PHE A 214 -19.00 1.20 -7.54
N VAL A 215 -19.82 2.09 -8.09
CA VAL A 215 -20.27 2.04 -9.49
C VAL A 215 -19.84 3.28 -10.26
N ALA A 216 -19.81 3.17 -11.60
CA ALA A 216 -19.74 4.34 -12.47
C ALA A 216 -21.10 5.06 -12.50
N GLY A 217 -21.07 6.37 -12.71
CA GLY A 217 -22.28 7.15 -12.99
C GLY A 217 -23.03 6.69 -14.25
N PRO A 218 -24.28 7.17 -14.45
CA PRO A 218 -25.06 6.85 -15.65
C PRO A 218 -24.30 7.20 -16.94
N GLN A 219 -24.32 6.30 -17.92
CA GLN A 219 -23.60 6.42 -19.20
C GLN A 219 -22.08 6.56 -19.05
N LYS A 220 -21.50 6.09 -17.94
CA LYS A 220 -20.06 6.09 -17.70
C LYS A 220 -19.52 4.69 -17.41
N LYS A 221 -18.20 4.57 -17.42
CA LYS A 221 -17.41 3.39 -17.05
C LYS A 221 -16.33 3.79 -16.05
N LEU A 222 -15.90 2.83 -15.24
CA LEU A 222 -14.66 2.93 -14.49
C LEU A 222 -13.50 2.39 -15.32
N LEU A 223 -12.36 3.08 -15.24
CA LEU A 223 -11.07 2.61 -15.75
C LEU A 223 -10.08 2.54 -14.59
N SER A 224 -9.27 1.50 -14.52
CA SER A 224 -8.18 1.36 -13.55
C SER A 224 -6.87 1.14 -14.28
N PHE A 225 -5.82 1.81 -13.79
CA PHE A 225 -4.47 1.76 -14.33
C PHE A 225 -3.50 1.43 -13.21
N ASP A 226 -3.00 0.21 -13.19
CA ASP A 226 -2.19 -0.36 -12.12
C ASP A 226 -0.77 -0.65 -12.61
N TYR A 227 0.25 -0.09 -11.96
CA TYR A 227 1.63 -0.38 -12.36
C TYR A 227 1.99 -1.84 -12.08
N SER A 228 2.33 -2.59 -13.13
CA SER A 228 2.76 -3.98 -13.00
C SER A 228 4.13 -4.06 -12.33
N GLN A 229 4.14 -4.54 -11.08
CA GLN A 229 5.35 -4.83 -10.30
C GLN A 229 6.28 -3.61 -10.11
N GLN A 230 5.70 -2.42 -9.90
CA GLN A 230 6.42 -1.14 -9.84
C GLN A 230 7.64 -1.18 -8.90
N GLU A 231 7.47 -1.72 -7.69
CA GLU A 231 8.52 -1.75 -6.67
C GLU A 231 9.71 -2.64 -7.07
N LEU A 232 9.48 -3.76 -7.76
CA LEU A 232 10.56 -4.61 -8.28
C LEU A 232 11.30 -3.94 -9.45
N ARG A 233 10.58 -3.20 -10.30
CA ARG A 233 11.20 -2.43 -11.39
C ARG A 233 12.07 -1.30 -10.86
N ILE A 234 11.62 -0.62 -9.81
CA ILE A 234 12.41 0.39 -9.09
C ILE A 234 13.63 -0.25 -8.41
N LEU A 235 13.46 -1.39 -7.75
CA LEU A 235 14.59 -2.14 -7.18
C LEU A 235 15.63 -2.44 -8.25
N ALA A 236 15.24 -2.97 -9.41
CA ALA A 236 16.14 -3.27 -10.53
C ALA A 236 16.91 -2.02 -11.00
N HIS A 237 16.21 -0.90 -11.13
CA HIS A 237 16.83 0.37 -11.51
C HIS A 237 17.83 0.89 -10.48
N LEU A 238 17.46 0.87 -9.19
CA LEU A 238 18.32 1.38 -8.12
C LEU A 238 19.58 0.53 -7.92
N THR A 239 19.45 -0.79 -8.01
CA THR A 239 20.55 -1.72 -7.75
C THR A 239 21.42 -1.98 -8.98
N GLY A 240 20.88 -1.76 -10.18
CA GLY A 240 21.57 -2.08 -11.43
C GLY A 240 21.82 -3.58 -11.59
N GLU A 241 21.00 -4.44 -10.97
CA GLU A 241 21.12 -5.89 -11.00
C GLU A 241 20.75 -6.44 -12.39
N GLU A 242 21.76 -6.90 -13.14
CA GLU A 242 21.63 -7.28 -14.55
C GLU A 242 20.59 -8.37 -14.75
N LYS A 243 20.62 -9.44 -13.95
CA LYS A 243 19.68 -10.57 -14.10
C LYS A 243 18.24 -10.11 -13.96
N LEU A 244 17.98 -9.19 -13.03
CA LEU A 244 16.66 -8.64 -12.80
C LEU A 244 16.23 -7.71 -13.94
N ILE A 245 17.15 -6.86 -14.42
CA ILE A 245 16.93 -5.97 -15.57
C ILE A 245 16.63 -6.78 -16.84
N GLU A 246 17.42 -7.81 -17.11
CA GLU A 246 17.25 -8.72 -18.25
C GLU A 246 15.91 -9.46 -18.19
N ALA A 247 15.52 -9.96 -17.00
CA ALA A 247 14.23 -10.62 -16.82
C ALA A 247 13.06 -9.69 -17.21
N PHE A 248 13.09 -8.43 -16.76
CA PHE A 248 12.06 -7.46 -17.14
C PHE A 248 12.10 -7.09 -18.63
N ARG A 249 13.28 -6.88 -19.22
CA ARG A 249 13.41 -6.57 -20.65
C ARG A 249 12.94 -7.71 -21.55
N ALA A 250 13.10 -8.94 -21.08
CA ALA A 250 12.63 -10.15 -21.77
C ALA A 250 11.14 -10.48 -21.50
N GLY A 251 10.41 -9.64 -20.75
CA GLY A 251 9.01 -9.89 -20.39
C GLY A 251 8.81 -11.15 -19.52
N ARG A 252 9.85 -11.59 -18.80
CA ARG A 252 9.79 -12.81 -17.97
C ARG A 252 9.16 -12.50 -16.62
N ASP A 253 8.43 -13.48 -16.09
CA ASP A 253 7.99 -13.45 -14.70
C ASP A 253 9.20 -13.51 -13.76
N VAL A 254 9.43 -12.42 -13.02
CA VAL A 254 10.54 -12.29 -12.06
C VAL A 254 10.41 -13.26 -10.89
N HIS A 255 9.19 -13.51 -10.41
CA HIS A 255 8.97 -14.49 -9.33
C HIS A 255 9.31 -15.90 -9.79
N ARG A 256 8.92 -16.25 -11.01
CA ARG A 256 9.28 -17.54 -11.63
C ARG A 256 10.78 -17.64 -11.88
N THR A 257 11.41 -16.55 -12.33
CA THR A 257 12.86 -16.46 -12.51
C THR A 257 13.59 -16.70 -11.19
N THR A 258 13.20 -16.00 -10.12
CA THR A 258 13.77 -16.22 -8.79
C THR A 258 13.54 -17.65 -8.31
N ALA A 259 12.34 -18.20 -8.48
CA ALA A 259 12.03 -19.58 -8.08
C ALA A 259 12.93 -20.60 -8.79
N SER A 260 13.12 -20.48 -10.10
CA SER A 260 14.02 -21.35 -10.87
C SER A 260 15.44 -21.35 -10.29
N GLN A 261 15.95 -20.17 -9.92
CA GLN A 261 17.28 -20.05 -9.31
C GLN A 261 17.34 -20.60 -7.88
N LEU A 262 16.34 -20.30 -7.05
CA LEU A 262 16.28 -20.76 -5.65
C LEU A 262 16.16 -22.28 -5.54
N PHE A 263 15.27 -22.87 -6.33
CA PHE A 263 14.98 -24.31 -6.28
C PHE A 263 15.84 -25.13 -7.24
N LYS A 264 16.70 -24.48 -8.03
CA LYS A 264 17.58 -25.11 -9.04
C LYS A 264 16.80 -26.00 -10.02
N VAL A 265 15.66 -25.50 -10.49
CA VAL A 265 14.81 -26.14 -11.50
C VAL A 265 14.74 -25.26 -12.74
N ASP A 266 14.48 -25.85 -13.90
CA ASP A 266 14.32 -25.08 -15.14
C ASP A 266 13.13 -24.11 -15.04
N TYR A 267 13.23 -22.96 -15.73
CA TYR A 267 12.20 -21.91 -15.69
C TYR A 267 10.79 -22.43 -16.01
N MET A 268 10.70 -23.36 -16.96
CA MET A 268 9.44 -23.96 -17.39
C MET A 268 8.88 -24.98 -16.40
N ASP A 269 9.73 -25.53 -15.53
CA ASP A 269 9.38 -26.57 -14.55
C ASP A 269 9.05 -25.99 -13.17
N VAL A 270 9.21 -24.67 -12.99
CA VAL A 270 8.81 -23.98 -11.77
C VAL A 270 7.31 -24.20 -11.52
N THR A 271 7.00 -24.79 -10.36
CA THR A 271 5.63 -25.04 -9.90
C THR A 271 4.96 -23.76 -9.38
N LYS A 272 3.63 -23.79 -9.25
CA LYS A 272 2.86 -22.68 -8.66
C LYS A 272 3.30 -22.41 -7.22
N GLU A 273 3.50 -23.46 -6.42
CA GLU A 273 3.99 -23.38 -5.04
C GLU A 273 5.34 -22.65 -4.97
N GLN A 274 6.31 -23.08 -5.79
CA GLN A 274 7.65 -22.48 -5.84
C GLN A 274 7.60 -21.00 -6.24
N ARG A 275 6.75 -20.66 -7.20
CA ARG A 275 6.52 -19.26 -7.60
C ARG A 275 5.93 -18.43 -6.46
N ILE A 276 5.00 -18.97 -5.68
CA ILE A 276 4.40 -18.29 -4.52
C ILE A 276 5.48 -18.06 -3.45
N ILE A 277 6.30 -19.07 -3.14
CA ILE A 277 7.40 -18.94 -2.18
C ILE A 277 8.38 -17.85 -2.64
N ALA A 278 8.81 -17.88 -3.90
CA ALA A 278 9.71 -16.87 -4.45
C ALA A 278 9.09 -15.47 -4.47
N LYS A 279 7.77 -15.35 -4.69
CA LYS A 279 7.05 -14.08 -4.55
C LYS A 279 7.15 -13.54 -3.12
N THR A 280 6.87 -14.38 -2.13
CA THR A 280 6.98 -14.02 -0.70
C THR A 280 8.41 -13.62 -0.34
N ILE A 281 9.41 -14.32 -0.86
CA ILE A 281 10.84 -13.98 -0.65
C ILE A 281 11.18 -12.63 -1.29
N ASN A 282 10.85 -12.41 -2.57
CA ASN A 282 11.13 -11.17 -3.29
C ASN A 282 10.58 -9.96 -2.51
N PHE A 283 9.29 -10.00 -2.13
CA PHE A 283 8.67 -8.93 -1.37
C PHE A 283 9.21 -8.84 0.06
N GLY A 284 9.42 -9.98 0.72
CA GLY A 284 10.03 -10.04 2.05
C GLY A 284 11.38 -9.32 2.09
N ILE A 285 12.23 -9.54 1.10
CA ILE A 285 13.55 -8.90 1.01
C ILE A 285 13.44 -7.40 0.70
N ILE A 286 12.57 -7.00 -0.25
CA ILE A 286 12.27 -5.57 -0.52
C ILE A 286 11.84 -4.85 0.78
N TYR A 287 11.08 -5.53 1.63
CA TYR A 287 10.57 -4.97 2.88
C TYR A 287 11.47 -5.19 4.10
N GLY A 288 12.67 -5.77 3.92
CA GLY A 288 13.61 -6.02 5.02
C GLY A 288 13.12 -7.04 6.05
N MET A 289 12.31 -8.00 5.63
CA MET A 289 11.87 -9.12 6.45
C MET A 289 13.09 -9.92 6.95
N SER A 290 13.08 -10.26 8.24
CA SER A 290 14.11 -11.11 8.85
C SER A 290 13.85 -12.58 8.53
N SER A 291 14.85 -13.45 8.69
CA SER A 291 14.67 -14.91 8.56
C SER A 291 13.53 -15.43 9.44
N PHE A 292 13.40 -14.90 10.66
CA PHE A 292 12.27 -15.20 11.54
C PHE A 292 10.92 -14.78 10.93
N GLY A 293 10.80 -13.55 10.44
CA GLY A 293 9.56 -13.08 9.81
C GLY A 293 9.21 -13.88 8.54
N MET A 294 10.22 -14.29 7.78
CA MET A 294 10.06 -15.10 6.59
C MET A 294 9.65 -16.53 6.92
N SER A 295 10.24 -17.12 7.95
CA SER A 295 9.85 -18.42 8.50
C SER A 295 8.37 -18.45 8.89
N GLN A 296 7.89 -17.42 9.60
CA GLN A 296 6.47 -17.30 9.95
C GLN A 296 5.57 -17.14 8.72
N GLY A 297 5.97 -16.31 7.76
CA GLY A 297 5.17 -16.09 6.54
C GLY A 297 5.09 -17.32 5.62
N LEU A 298 6.16 -18.12 5.56
CA LEU A 298 6.25 -19.32 4.71
C LEU A 298 5.90 -20.62 5.45
N HIS A 299 5.73 -20.58 6.78
CA HIS A 299 5.54 -21.76 7.63
C HIS A 299 6.67 -22.80 7.48
N ILE A 300 7.92 -22.32 7.43
CA ILE A 300 9.15 -23.13 7.31
C ILE A 300 10.09 -22.91 8.50
N PRO A 301 11.04 -23.82 8.79
CA PRO A 301 12.10 -23.59 9.78
C PRO A 301 12.89 -22.31 9.52
N VAL A 302 13.39 -21.67 10.58
CA VAL A 302 14.14 -20.41 10.50
C VAL A 302 15.45 -20.59 9.72
N GLU A 303 16.06 -21.76 9.85
CA GLU A 303 17.27 -22.17 9.14
C GLU A 303 17.02 -22.22 7.62
N GLU A 304 15.88 -22.77 7.20
CA GLU A 304 15.49 -22.84 5.79
C GLU A 304 15.20 -21.43 5.24
N ALA A 305 14.49 -20.59 6.00
CA ALA A 305 14.26 -19.19 5.64
C ALA A 305 15.58 -18.41 5.50
N HIS A 306 16.56 -18.69 6.36
CA HIS A 306 17.89 -18.10 6.26
C HIS A 306 18.61 -18.53 4.97
N MET A 307 18.58 -19.81 4.63
CA MET A 307 19.14 -20.34 3.38
C MET A 307 18.51 -19.70 2.15
N PHE A 308 17.20 -19.46 2.14
CA PHE A 308 16.53 -18.76 1.03
C PHE A 308 17.01 -17.32 0.87
N ILE A 309 17.16 -16.58 1.98
CA ILE A 309 17.68 -15.20 1.93
C ILE A 309 19.12 -15.17 1.40
N ASP A 310 19.96 -16.09 1.86
CA ASP A 310 21.36 -16.17 1.42
C ASP A 310 21.45 -16.53 -0.07
N THR A 311 20.68 -17.51 -0.51
CA THR A 311 20.61 -17.92 -1.93
C THR A 311 20.10 -16.76 -2.80
N PHE A 312 19.13 -15.98 -2.32
CA PHE A 312 18.66 -14.79 -3.02
C PHE A 312 19.79 -13.76 -3.22
N TYR A 313 20.53 -13.43 -2.17
CA TYR A 313 21.64 -12.46 -2.30
C TYR A 313 22.83 -13.00 -3.10
N GLN A 314 23.04 -14.32 -3.13
CA GLN A 314 24.00 -14.94 -4.04
C GLN A 314 23.53 -14.84 -5.50
N THR A 315 22.22 -14.95 -5.73
CA THR A 315 21.61 -14.83 -7.06
C THR A 315 21.68 -13.39 -7.56
N TYR A 316 21.41 -12.42 -6.67
CA TYR A 316 21.32 -10.98 -6.95
C TYR A 316 22.28 -10.16 -6.07
N PRO A 317 23.60 -10.29 -6.26
CA PRO A 317 24.61 -9.72 -5.37
C PRO A 317 24.57 -8.20 -5.30
N LYS A 318 24.18 -7.51 -6.39
CA LYS A 318 24.17 -6.04 -6.41
C LYS A 318 23.10 -5.45 -5.52
N ILE A 319 22.03 -6.19 -5.26
CA ILE A 319 20.97 -5.77 -4.31
C ILE A 319 21.58 -5.59 -2.91
N LYS A 320 22.38 -6.56 -2.45
CA LYS A 320 23.04 -6.47 -1.15
C LYS A 320 24.01 -5.30 -1.11
N THR A 321 24.87 -5.18 -2.13
CA THR A 321 25.86 -4.09 -2.22
C THR A 321 25.20 -2.72 -2.22
N TYR A 322 24.10 -2.54 -2.96
CA TYR A 322 23.35 -1.30 -2.99
C TYR A 322 22.85 -0.92 -1.59
N PHE A 323 22.18 -1.84 -0.89
CA PHE A 323 21.63 -1.55 0.42
C PHE A 323 22.70 -1.32 1.49
N ASP A 324 23.79 -2.07 1.47
CA ASP A 324 24.92 -1.84 2.37
C ASP A 324 25.49 -0.41 2.16
N ASN A 325 25.67 0.02 0.91
CA ASN A 325 26.12 1.36 0.56
C ASN A 325 25.10 2.44 0.95
N TYR A 326 23.82 2.21 0.66
CA TYR A 326 22.72 3.13 0.96
C TYR A 326 22.60 3.39 2.46
N ILE A 327 22.69 2.33 3.28
CA ILE A 327 22.67 2.42 4.74
C ILE A 327 23.91 3.15 5.26
N ASN A 328 25.10 2.81 4.75
CA ASN A 328 26.35 3.45 5.18
C ASN A 328 26.36 4.94 4.85
N ARG A 329 25.90 5.31 3.65
CA ARG A 329 25.73 6.72 3.27
C ARG A 329 24.74 7.41 4.18
N GLY A 330 23.60 6.77 4.46
CA GLY A 330 22.60 7.31 5.36
C GLY A 330 23.12 7.58 6.77
N LYS A 331 23.99 6.71 7.31
CA LYS A 331 24.65 6.93 8.61
C LYS A 331 25.49 8.20 8.59
N ILE A 332 26.22 8.46 7.50
CA ILE A 332 27.08 9.64 7.35
C ILE A 332 26.24 10.91 7.22
N ASP A 333 25.24 10.89 6.34
CA ASP A 333 24.41 12.07 6.04
C ASP A 333 23.35 12.35 7.12
N GLY A 334 23.02 11.35 7.94
CA GLY A 334 21.97 11.40 8.95
C GLY A 334 20.55 11.19 8.39
N PHE A 335 20.39 11.00 7.08
CA PHE A 335 19.11 10.73 6.42
C PHE A 335 19.32 9.82 5.20
N VAL A 336 18.24 9.28 4.67
CA VAL A 336 18.23 8.54 3.41
C VAL A 336 17.29 9.20 2.38
N GLU A 337 17.47 8.94 1.08
CA GLU A 337 16.70 9.60 0.01
C GLU A 337 16.14 8.67 -1.07
N THR A 338 15.00 9.05 -1.67
CA THR A 338 14.39 8.40 -2.83
C THR A 338 15.09 8.80 -4.13
N LEU A 339 14.69 8.18 -5.25
CA LEU A 339 15.15 8.51 -6.61
C LEU A 339 15.01 10.00 -6.95
N LEU A 340 13.90 10.62 -6.51
CA LEU A 340 13.61 12.03 -6.75
C LEU A 340 14.05 12.95 -5.59
N GLY A 341 14.82 12.42 -4.64
CA GLY A 341 15.45 13.19 -3.58
C GLY A 341 14.56 13.51 -2.38
N ARG A 342 13.42 12.81 -2.21
CA ARG A 342 12.65 12.87 -0.96
C ARG A 342 13.47 12.26 0.15
N ARG A 343 13.61 12.97 1.28
CA ARG A 343 14.44 12.53 2.40
C ARG A 343 13.61 11.97 3.55
N ARG A 344 14.20 11.03 4.30
CA ARG A 344 13.65 10.50 5.55
C ARG A 344 14.72 10.41 6.63
N TYR A 345 14.40 10.93 7.82
CA TYR A 345 15.17 10.67 9.02
C TYR A 345 14.90 9.26 9.53
N VAL A 346 15.96 8.48 9.72
CA VAL A 346 15.90 7.14 10.31
C VAL A 346 16.91 6.98 11.46
N PHE A 347 18.00 7.74 11.42
CA PHE A 347 19.06 7.71 12.43
C PHE A 347 18.78 8.70 13.56
N GLU A 348 19.17 8.34 14.78
CA GLU A 348 19.06 9.21 15.95
C GLU A 348 20.17 10.27 15.95
N TYR A 349 21.35 9.91 15.47
CA TYR A 349 22.51 10.80 15.34
C TYR A 349 23.40 10.38 14.14
N PRO A 350 24.14 11.32 13.53
CA PRO A 350 25.10 11.00 12.48
C PRO A 350 26.16 10.00 12.97
N GLY A 351 26.47 8.99 12.16
CA GLY A 351 27.44 7.94 12.46
C GLY A 351 26.92 6.77 13.32
N GLN A 352 25.61 6.70 13.59
CA GLN A 352 25.01 5.63 14.39
C GLN A 352 25.40 4.23 13.88
N LYS A 353 26.02 3.43 14.76
CA LYS A 353 26.50 2.09 14.42
C LYS A 353 25.39 1.03 14.46
N PHE A 354 24.62 1.03 15.55
CA PHE A 354 23.55 0.05 15.80
C PHE A 354 22.31 0.36 14.96
N ILE A 355 21.82 -0.65 14.24
CA ILE A 355 20.57 -0.61 13.47
C ILE A 355 19.77 -1.82 13.92
N ASP A 356 18.62 -1.58 14.55
CA ASP A 356 17.68 -2.64 14.90
C ASP A 356 16.88 -3.13 13.66
N ASN A 357 16.12 -4.20 13.84
CA ASN A 357 15.33 -4.79 12.76
C ASN A 357 14.25 -3.84 12.19
N ASN A 358 13.68 -2.94 13.00
CA ASN A 358 12.66 -2.00 12.55
C ASN A 358 13.28 -0.89 11.71
N MET A 359 14.40 -0.32 12.17
CA MET A 359 15.20 0.63 11.40
C MET A 359 15.67 0.00 10.09
N ARG A 360 16.16 -1.24 10.12
CA ARG A 360 16.57 -1.97 8.90
C ARG A 360 15.43 -2.08 7.91
N ARG A 361 14.22 -2.50 8.33
CA ARG A 361 13.03 -2.56 7.47
C ARG A 361 12.72 -1.21 6.83
N VAL A 362 12.77 -0.14 7.63
CA VAL A 362 12.55 1.22 7.13
C VAL A 362 13.60 1.62 6.09
N LEU A 363 14.88 1.35 6.34
CA LEU A 363 15.98 1.69 5.45
C LEU A 363 15.91 0.95 4.11
N LEU A 364 15.54 -0.34 4.14
CA LEU A 364 15.41 -1.16 2.93
C LEU A 364 14.16 -0.79 2.12
N ASN A 365 13.03 -0.55 2.79
CA ASN A 365 11.77 -0.23 2.13
C ASN A 365 11.73 1.19 1.54
N PHE A 366 12.23 2.19 2.27
CA PHE A 366 12.06 3.60 1.91
C PHE A 366 12.55 3.99 0.50
N PRO A 367 13.75 3.62 0.02
CA PRO A 367 14.20 4.02 -1.32
C PRO A 367 13.29 3.49 -2.42
N ILE A 368 12.66 2.34 -2.20
CA ILE A 368 11.80 1.69 -3.20
C ILE A 368 10.39 2.26 -3.11
N GLN A 369 9.75 2.14 -1.95
CA GLN A 369 8.38 2.57 -1.72
C GLN A 369 8.20 4.08 -1.89
N GLY A 370 9.18 4.87 -1.43
CA GLY A 370 9.14 6.31 -1.59
C GLY A 370 9.31 6.74 -3.03
N SER A 371 10.20 6.08 -3.78
CA SER A 371 10.34 6.34 -5.23
C SER A 371 9.08 5.95 -5.98
N ALA A 372 8.42 4.83 -5.64
CA ALA A 372 7.14 4.45 -6.21
C ALA A 372 6.06 5.52 -5.98
N ALA A 373 5.99 6.04 -4.75
CA ALA A 373 5.08 7.13 -4.40
C ALA A 373 5.39 8.42 -5.18
N ASP A 374 6.67 8.79 -5.30
CA ASP A 374 7.08 9.98 -6.05
C ASP A 374 6.71 9.87 -7.53
N LEU A 375 6.96 8.71 -8.15
CA LEU A 375 6.61 8.45 -9.56
C LEU A 375 5.10 8.42 -9.78
N MET A 376 4.33 7.81 -8.87
CA MET A 376 2.87 7.84 -8.93
C MET A 376 2.33 9.28 -8.85
N LYS A 377 2.80 10.07 -7.88
CA LYS A 377 2.40 11.47 -7.75
C LYS A 377 2.77 12.30 -8.97
N LYS A 378 3.95 12.07 -9.54
CA LYS A 378 4.37 12.73 -10.79
C LYS A 378 3.45 12.36 -11.95
N ALA A 379 3.07 11.08 -12.08
CA ALA A 379 2.11 10.63 -13.09
C ALA A 379 0.73 11.28 -12.90
N MET A 380 0.22 11.34 -11.67
CA MET A 380 -1.05 12.02 -11.35
C MET A 380 -1.04 13.49 -11.79
N VAL A 381 0.04 14.22 -11.47
CA VAL A 381 0.22 15.61 -11.89
C VAL A 381 0.23 15.71 -13.41
N GLN A 382 1.04 14.91 -14.09
CA GLN A 382 1.15 14.98 -15.54
C GLN A 382 -0.16 14.63 -16.25
N ILE A 383 -0.84 13.54 -15.84
CA ILE A 383 -2.16 13.16 -16.36
C ILE A 383 -3.17 14.31 -16.16
N TYR A 384 -3.16 14.96 -15.00
CA TYR A 384 -4.09 16.06 -14.73
C TYR A 384 -3.88 17.24 -15.69
N TYR A 385 -2.64 17.72 -15.83
CA TYR A 385 -2.36 18.92 -16.63
C TYR A 385 -2.36 18.63 -18.15
N ASP A 386 -1.97 17.43 -18.57
CA ASP A 386 -1.94 17.09 -19.99
C ASP A 386 -3.34 16.73 -20.51
N LEU A 387 -4.14 16.02 -19.69
CA LEU A 387 -5.43 15.45 -20.10
C LEU A 387 -6.63 15.99 -19.30
N LEU A 388 -6.68 15.78 -17.99
CA LEU A 388 -7.93 15.94 -17.22
C LEU A 388 -8.44 17.38 -17.13
N GLN A 389 -7.54 18.36 -17.03
CA GLN A 389 -7.95 19.77 -16.91
C GLN A 389 -8.61 20.30 -18.19
N LYS A 390 -8.35 19.66 -19.34
CA LYS A 390 -8.86 20.06 -20.67
C LYS A 390 -10.01 19.17 -21.13
N ASN A 391 -10.23 18.03 -20.47
CA ASN A 391 -11.21 17.04 -20.88
C ASN A 391 -12.19 16.71 -19.74
N HIS A 392 -13.42 17.20 -19.86
CA HIS A 392 -14.48 16.95 -18.89
C HIS A 392 -15.12 15.56 -19.01
N SER A 393 -14.79 14.76 -20.04
CA SER A 393 -15.34 13.41 -20.23
C SER A 393 -14.67 12.35 -19.34
N ILE A 394 -13.62 12.71 -18.61
CA ILE A 394 -12.89 11.83 -17.71
C ILE A 394 -12.58 12.53 -16.39
N LYS A 395 -12.65 11.78 -15.29
CA LYS A 395 -12.31 12.24 -13.95
C LYS A 395 -11.43 11.20 -13.26
N LEU A 396 -10.35 11.65 -12.61
CA LEU A 396 -9.61 10.81 -11.67
C LEU A 396 -10.39 10.79 -10.35
N LEU A 397 -10.78 9.60 -9.89
CA LEU A 397 -11.59 9.45 -8.69
C LEU A 397 -10.74 9.04 -7.48
N LEU A 398 -9.92 7.99 -7.65
CA LEU A 398 -9.17 7.40 -6.55
C LEU A 398 -7.73 7.11 -6.97
N GLN A 399 -6.83 7.23 -6.00
CA GLN A 399 -5.50 6.64 -6.02
C GLN A 399 -5.41 5.58 -4.91
N ILE A 400 -5.10 4.34 -5.29
CA ILE A 400 -4.90 3.19 -4.40
C ILE A 400 -3.49 2.65 -4.64
N HIS A 401 -2.52 3.14 -3.87
CA HIS A 401 -1.12 2.73 -3.99
C HIS A 401 -0.55 2.95 -5.42
N ASP A 402 -0.43 1.89 -6.21
CA ASP A 402 0.04 1.85 -7.59
C ASP A 402 -1.08 1.87 -8.64
N ASP A 403 -2.36 1.92 -8.21
CA ASP A 403 -3.55 1.97 -9.05
C ASP A 403 -4.20 3.37 -9.06
N LEU A 404 -4.58 3.84 -10.26
CA LEU A 404 -5.41 5.04 -10.48
C LEU A 404 -6.76 4.64 -11.06
N VAL A 405 -7.84 5.02 -10.38
CA VAL A 405 -9.22 4.75 -10.81
C VAL A 405 -9.85 6.02 -11.36
N PHE A 406 -10.30 5.95 -12.60
CA PHE A 406 -10.97 7.02 -13.32
C PHE A 406 -12.43 6.65 -13.60
N GLU A 407 -13.24 7.67 -13.84
CA GLU A 407 -14.58 7.54 -14.40
C GLU A 407 -14.62 8.28 -15.74
N VAL A 408 -15.11 7.62 -16.78
CA VAL A 408 -15.10 8.11 -18.17
C VAL A 408 -16.47 7.91 -18.81
N GLN A 409 -16.86 8.81 -19.71
CA GLN A 409 -18.06 8.61 -20.54
C GLN A 409 -17.97 7.32 -21.36
N ASP A 410 -19.07 6.57 -21.47
CA ASP A 410 -19.15 5.29 -22.16
C ASP A 410 -19.19 5.49 -23.69
N ASP A 411 -18.04 5.92 -24.22
CA ASP A 411 -17.79 6.19 -25.63
C ASP A 411 -16.52 5.42 -26.05
N LYS A 412 -16.70 4.35 -26.83
CA LYS A 412 -15.65 3.37 -27.12
C LYS A 412 -14.40 3.99 -27.74
N GLU A 413 -14.56 4.87 -28.72
CA GLU A 413 -13.42 5.47 -29.43
C GLU A 413 -12.62 6.40 -28.51
N LYS A 414 -13.32 7.21 -27.71
CA LYS A 414 -12.68 8.09 -26.72
C LYS A 414 -11.99 7.31 -25.62
N ILE A 415 -12.58 6.20 -25.17
CA ILE A 415 -11.99 5.34 -24.14
C ILE A 415 -10.64 4.79 -24.61
N THR A 416 -10.55 4.26 -25.85
CA THR A 416 -9.27 3.75 -26.38
C THR A 416 -8.21 4.84 -26.43
N SER A 417 -8.54 6.03 -26.97
CA SER A 417 -7.61 7.14 -27.03
C SER A 417 -7.15 7.63 -25.64
N ILE A 418 -8.05 7.62 -24.66
CA ILE A 418 -7.73 7.99 -23.27
C ILE A 418 -6.80 6.97 -22.63
N ILE A 419 -7.05 5.68 -22.86
CA ILE A 419 -6.20 4.60 -22.35
C ILE A 419 -4.77 4.75 -22.88
N ASP A 420 -4.61 4.96 -24.18
CA ASP A 420 -3.29 5.10 -24.79
C ASP A 420 -2.51 6.30 -24.22
N GLN A 421 -3.17 7.45 -24.07
CA GLN A 421 -2.54 8.66 -23.50
C GLN A 421 -2.11 8.46 -22.03
N ILE A 422 -2.97 7.87 -21.20
CA ILE A 422 -2.65 7.62 -19.78
C ILE A 422 -1.52 6.59 -19.67
N LYS A 423 -1.56 5.50 -20.46
CA LYS A 423 -0.49 4.50 -20.49
C LYS A 423 0.83 5.11 -20.93
N GLU A 424 0.82 5.94 -21.98
CA GLU A 424 2.02 6.63 -22.46
C GLU A 424 2.66 7.47 -21.37
N ILE A 425 1.86 8.26 -20.64
CA ILE A 425 2.34 9.08 -19.52
C ILE A 425 2.91 8.19 -18.40
N MET A 426 2.15 7.19 -17.94
CA MET A 426 2.56 6.35 -16.81
C MET A 426 3.81 5.52 -17.13
N CYS A 427 3.88 4.90 -18.31
CA CYS A 427 5.03 4.08 -18.70
C CYS A 427 6.30 4.90 -18.91
N ASN A 428 6.18 6.19 -19.27
CA ASN A 428 7.32 7.05 -19.58
C ASN A 428 7.59 8.15 -18.52
N ILE A 429 6.96 8.06 -17.35
CA ILE A 429 7.03 9.11 -16.33
C ILE A 429 8.46 9.37 -15.81
N TYR A 430 9.31 8.33 -15.88
CA TYR A 430 10.72 8.39 -15.55
C TYR A 430 11.51 7.31 -16.32
N PRO A 431 12.70 7.62 -16.86
CA PRO A 431 13.51 6.67 -17.63
C PRO A 431 14.18 5.63 -16.72
N LEU A 432 13.43 4.61 -16.30
CA LEU A 432 13.98 3.48 -15.55
C LEU A 432 14.84 2.58 -16.45
N ALA A 433 15.69 1.76 -15.83
CA ALA A 433 16.58 0.83 -16.56
C ALA A 433 15.82 -0.35 -17.20
N VAL A 434 14.57 -0.52 -16.79
CA VAL A 434 13.63 -1.57 -17.20
C VAL A 434 12.37 -0.92 -17.77
N PRO A 435 11.68 -1.57 -18.73
CA PRO A 435 10.39 -1.06 -19.21
C PRO A 435 9.40 -0.94 -18.04
N VAL A 436 8.49 0.03 -18.10
CA VAL A 436 7.38 0.14 -17.16
C VAL A 436 6.13 -0.35 -17.86
N GLU A 437 5.31 -1.12 -17.15
CA GLU A 437 4.06 -1.67 -17.67
C GLU A 437 2.91 -1.25 -16.75
N VAL A 438 1.75 -1.03 -17.37
CA VAL A 438 0.51 -0.66 -16.71
C VAL A 438 -0.59 -1.58 -17.19
N ASP A 439 -1.18 -2.30 -16.25
CA ASP A 439 -2.36 -3.14 -16.47
C ASP A 439 -3.60 -2.26 -16.48
N VAL A 440 -4.49 -2.46 -17.46
CA VAL A 440 -5.71 -1.66 -17.61
C VAL A 440 -6.94 -2.51 -17.43
N LYS A 441 -7.86 -2.04 -16.58
CA LYS A 441 -9.15 -2.67 -16.34
C LYS A 441 -10.30 -1.72 -16.64
N ILE A 442 -11.42 -2.25 -17.12
CA ILE A 442 -12.65 -1.49 -17.38
C ILE A 442 -13.86 -2.18 -16.76
N GLY A 443 -14.82 -1.42 -16.23
CA GLY A 443 -16.03 -2.01 -15.69
C GLY A 443 -17.15 -0.99 -15.44
N LYS A 444 -18.34 -1.51 -15.11
CA LYS A 444 -19.45 -0.69 -14.60
C LYS A 444 -19.36 -0.45 -13.09
N ASN A 445 -18.62 -1.30 -12.40
CA ASN A 445 -18.34 -1.20 -10.98
C ASN A 445 -16.89 -1.58 -10.71
N TRP A 446 -16.40 -1.23 -9.51
CA TRP A 446 -14.99 -1.34 -9.17
C TRP A 446 -14.56 -2.77 -8.83
N GLY A 447 -15.47 -3.61 -8.33
CA GLY A 447 -15.18 -4.99 -7.95
C GLY A 447 -15.06 -5.93 -9.15
N ASP A 448 -15.82 -5.68 -10.21
CA ASP A 448 -16.00 -6.58 -11.35
C ASP A 448 -15.35 -6.04 -12.64
N MET A 449 -14.32 -5.19 -12.53
CA MET A 449 -13.61 -4.68 -13.71
C MET A 449 -12.80 -5.79 -14.40
N GLU A 450 -12.89 -5.85 -15.72
CA GLU A 450 -12.19 -6.83 -16.55
C GLU A 450 -10.89 -6.25 -17.09
N LYS A 451 -9.81 -7.04 -17.05
CA LYS A 451 -8.52 -6.66 -17.65
C LYS A 451 -8.65 -6.67 -19.17
N ILE A 452 -8.28 -5.56 -19.80
CA ILE A 452 -8.33 -5.38 -21.25
C ILE A 452 -6.94 -5.26 -21.88
N LEU A 453 -5.94 -4.84 -21.09
CA LEU A 453 -4.54 -4.74 -21.50
C LEU A 453 -3.62 -5.12 -20.34
#